data_AF-A0A4V2JYQ3-F1
#
_entry.id   AF-A0A4V2JYQ3-F1
#
_cell.length_a   1.000
_cell.length_b   1.000
_cell.length_c   1.000
_cell.angle_alpha   90.00
_cell.angle_beta   90.00
_cell.angle_gamma   90.00
#
_symmetry.space_group_name_H-M   'P 1'
#
loop_
_entity.id
_entity.type
_entity.pdbx_description
1 polymer ?
#
loop_
_entity_poly.entity_id
_entity_poly.type
_entity_poly.pdbx_seq_one_letter_code
_entity_poly.pdbx_strand_id
1 'polypeptide(L)'
;MTALPPIAEARRLIPPLDDTAISLYATLALPAEEAASKAANAKDLMYSRVVGYLLFYASNATALATLKDDIASCDTADQGPLQALYNLGEFYVKNLLLIFRKTRGRTPVPSDHPSRPSFEVAKSQVMEDLQSTPRNHSDAKLAALARDNFRLLPTAVSS
;
A
#
# COMPACT_ATOMS: atom_id res chain seq x y z
N MET A 1 12.76 9.36 -8.83
CA MET A 1 12.31 9.11 -7.44
C MET A 1 12.94 10.18 -6.56
N THR A 2 12.23 10.77 -5.61
CA THR A 2 12.77 11.81 -4.71
C THR A 2 13.84 11.22 -3.78
N ALA A 3 14.79 12.06 -3.35
CA ALA A 3 15.80 11.63 -2.36
C ALA A 3 15.14 11.35 -1.02
N LEU A 4 15.72 10.44 -0.23
CA LEU A 4 15.19 10.16 1.10
C LEU A 4 15.35 11.41 1.99
N PRO A 5 14.34 11.74 2.81
CA PRO A 5 14.41 12.89 3.69
C PRO A 5 15.53 12.72 4.74
N PRO A 6 16.29 13.77 5.08
CA PRO A 6 17.24 13.68 6.20
C PRO A 6 16.51 13.36 7.52
N ILE A 7 17.22 12.77 8.49
CA ILE A 7 16.64 12.27 9.76
C ILE A 7 15.79 13.33 10.47
N ALA A 8 16.22 14.60 10.46
CA ALA A 8 15.50 15.70 11.09
C ALA A 8 14.11 15.95 10.45
N GLU A 9 13.99 15.74 9.14
CA GLU A 9 12.73 15.83 8.42
C GLU A 9 11.91 14.55 8.58
N ALA A 10 12.56 13.38 8.52
CA ALA A 10 11.92 12.07 8.71
C ALA A 10 11.12 11.99 10.02
N ARG A 11 11.68 12.54 11.12
CA ARG A 11 11.02 12.61 12.44
C ARG A 11 9.78 13.51 12.48
N ARG A 12 9.62 14.42 11.53
CA ARG A 12 8.52 15.38 11.45
C ARG A 12 7.39 14.91 10.52
N LEU A 13 7.58 13.80 9.82
CA LEU A 13 6.55 13.25 8.93
C LEU A 13 5.38 12.69 9.74
N ILE A 14 4.19 12.71 9.12
CA ILE A 14 2.95 12.21 9.71
C ILE A 14 2.46 11.00 8.89
N PRO A 15 2.19 9.84 9.51
CA PRO A 15 2.44 9.55 10.92
C PRO A 15 3.95 9.48 11.25
N PRO A 16 4.36 9.84 12.47
CA PRO A 16 5.75 9.74 12.86
C PRO A 16 6.17 8.27 12.92
N LEU A 17 7.38 7.97 12.42
CA LEU A 17 7.99 6.67 12.62
C LEU A 17 8.27 6.46 14.11
N ASP A 18 8.17 5.22 14.56
CA ASP A 18 8.65 4.84 15.88
C ASP A 18 10.18 4.80 15.91
N ASP A 19 10.75 4.81 17.12
CA ASP A 19 12.20 4.91 17.31
C ASP A 19 12.97 3.77 16.64
N THR A 20 12.39 2.56 16.60
CA THR A 20 12.98 1.41 15.91
C THR A 20 13.05 1.63 14.40
N ALA A 21 11.97 2.08 13.75
CA ALA A 21 12.01 2.38 12.32
C ALA A 21 12.98 3.53 12.00
N ILE A 22 13.03 4.56 12.85
CA ILE A 22 13.98 5.67 12.68
C ILE A 22 15.42 5.18 12.79
N SER A 23 15.71 4.29 13.74
CA SER A 23 17.03 3.69 13.90
C SER A 23 17.44 2.92 12.64
N LEU A 24 16.59 1.99 12.17
CA LEU A 24 16.86 1.20 10.96
C LEU A 24 17.02 2.07 9.71
N TYR A 25 16.20 3.11 9.60
CA TYR A 25 16.29 4.09 8.53
C TYR A 25 17.63 4.82 8.52
N ALA A 26 18.09 5.28 9.69
CA ALA A 26 19.35 5.99 9.85
C ALA A 26 20.58 5.10 9.66
N THR A 27 20.52 3.84 10.09
CA THR A 27 21.67 2.92 10.06
C THR A 27 21.83 2.21 8.72
N LEU A 28 20.74 1.93 8.00
CA LEU A 28 20.77 1.14 6.77
C LEU A 28 20.28 1.91 5.55
N ALA A 29 19.07 2.49 5.60
CA ALA A 29 18.45 3.07 4.40
C ALA A 29 19.17 4.32 3.87
N LEU A 30 19.52 5.26 4.74
CA LEU A 30 20.26 6.47 4.36
C LEU A 30 21.69 6.17 3.87
N PRO A 31 22.50 5.36 4.58
CA PRO A 31 23.83 4.99 4.09
C PRO A 31 23.80 4.22 2.77
N ALA A 32 22.78 3.37 2.55
CA ALA A 32 22.59 2.66 1.30
C ALA A 32 22.29 3.62 0.14
N GLU A 33 21.41 4.61 0.33
CA GLU A 33 21.18 5.62 -0.71
C GLU A 33 22.46 6.42 -1.03
N GLU A 34 23.20 6.84 0.01
CA GLU A 34 24.43 7.60 -0.17
C GLU A 34 25.49 6.79 -0.92
N ALA A 35 25.69 5.52 -0.54
CA ALA A 35 26.61 4.60 -1.20
C ALA A 35 26.22 4.37 -2.66
N ALA A 36 24.94 4.13 -2.95
CA ALA A 36 24.44 3.95 -4.31
C ALA A 36 24.59 5.23 -5.15
N SER A 37 24.35 6.41 -4.55
CA SER A 37 24.55 7.70 -5.21
C SER A 37 26.03 7.95 -5.54
N LYS A 38 26.95 7.63 -4.62
CA LYS A 38 28.40 7.72 -4.85
C LYS A 38 28.88 6.76 -5.94
N ALA A 39 28.32 5.54 -5.97
CA ALA A 39 28.61 4.55 -7.00
C ALA A 39 27.93 4.82 -8.35
N ALA A 40 27.09 5.86 -8.45
CA ALA A 40 26.27 6.17 -9.61
C ALA A 40 25.39 4.98 -10.08
N ASN A 41 25.01 4.07 -9.18
CA ASN A 41 24.16 2.94 -9.51
C ASN A 41 22.68 3.30 -9.35
N ALA A 42 22.03 3.58 -10.48
CA ALA A 42 20.63 3.98 -10.51
C ALA A 42 19.66 2.92 -9.94
N LYS A 43 19.97 1.63 -10.05
CA LYS A 43 19.11 0.55 -9.54
C LYS A 43 19.15 0.50 -8.02
N ASP A 44 20.35 0.45 -7.46
CA ASP A 44 20.57 0.39 -6.01
C ASP A 44 20.02 1.64 -5.31
N LEU A 45 20.17 2.79 -5.97
CA LEU A 45 19.60 4.06 -5.51
C LEU A 45 18.05 4.02 -5.52
N MET A 46 17.44 3.37 -6.51
CA MET A 46 16.00 3.18 -6.52
C MET A 46 15.56 2.17 -5.45
N TYR A 47 16.28 1.07 -5.27
CA TYR A 47 15.96 0.04 -4.29
C TYR A 47 16.04 0.56 -2.85
N SER A 48 17.11 1.26 -2.49
CA SER A 48 17.26 1.93 -1.19
C SER A 48 16.13 2.93 -0.93
N ARG A 49 15.78 3.75 -1.92
CA ARG A 49 14.66 4.69 -1.83
C ARG A 49 13.32 3.99 -1.61
N VAL A 50 13.05 2.90 -2.32
CA VAL A 50 11.81 2.12 -2.13
C VAL A 50 11.70 1.61 -0.71
N VAL A 51 12.76 0.97 -0.18
CA VAL A 51 12.75 0.45 1.19
C VAL A 51 12.55 1.57 2.21
N GLY A 52 13.26 2.70 2.04
CA GLY A 52 13.09 3.87 2.91
C GLY A 52 11.68 4.44 2.88
N TYR A 53 11.05 4.55 1.70
CA TYR A 53 9.67 5.04 1.59
C TYR A 53 8.62 4.04 2.08
N LEU A 54 8.87 2.74 1.99
CA LEU A 54 7.96 1.74 2.55
C LEU A 54 7.86 1.84 4.08
N LEU A 55 8.93 2.25 4.78
CA LEU A 55 8.87 2.53 6.22
C LEU A 55 7.94 3.72 6.55
N PHE A 56 7.91 4.75 5.71
CA PHE A 56 7.03 5.92 5.92
C PHE A 56 5.57 5.64 5.56
N TYR A 57 5.34 4.83 4.52
CA TYR A 57 4.01 4.63 3.93
C TYR A 57 3.51 3.21 4.09
N ALA A 58 3.97 2.49 5.11
CA ALA A 58 3.45 1.17 5.45
C ALA A 58 1.94 1.26 5.64
N SER A 59 1.19 0.38 4.96
CA SER A 59 -0.27 0.46 4.88
C SER A 59 -0.98 0.12 6.21
N ASN A 60 -0.31 -0.64 7.09
CA ASN A 60 -0.80 -0.99 8.42
C ASN A 60 0.37 -1.37 9.35
N ALA A 61 0.06 -1.50 10.64
CA ALA A 61 1.06 -1.81 11.68
C ALA A 61 1.76 -3.16 11.47
N THR A 62 1.05 -4.17 10.98
CA THR A 62 1.63 -5.49 10.68
C THR A 62 2.65 -5.41 9.56
N ALA A 63 2.33 -4.71 8.47
CA ALA A 63 3.25 -4.47 7.36
C ALA A 63 4.49 -3.68 7.82
N LEU A 64 4.30 -2.69 8.70
CA LEU A 64 5.42 -1.94 9.27
C LEU A 64 6.31 -2.84 10.14
N ALA A 65 5.74 -3.74 10.94
CA ALA A 65 6.51 -4.69 11.76
C ALA A 65 7.32 -5.64 10.86
N THR A 66 6.70 -6.24 9.85
CA THR A 66 7.40 -7.09 8.88
C THR A 66 8.53 -6.36 8.17
N LEU A 67 8.31 -5.11 7.74
CA LEU A 67 9.35 -4.29 7.13
C LEU A 67 10.53 -4.03 8.06
N LYS A 68 10.29 -3.80 9.35
CA LYS A 68 11.35 -3.62 10.35
C LYS A 68 12.16 -4.90 10.50
N ASP A 69 11.49 -6.04 10.61
CA ASP A 69 12.14 -7.34 10.74
C ASP A 69 13.00 -7.67 9.51
N ASP A 70 12.44 -7.44 8.31
CA ASP A 70 13.16 -7.64 7.04
C ASP A 70 14.41 -6.74 6.96
N ILE A 71 14.29 -5.47 7.32
CA ILE A 71 15.41 -4.52 7.28
C ILE A 71 16.43 -4.86 8.37
N ALA A 72 16.00 -5.22 9.57
CA ALA A 72 16.90 -5.65 10.64
C ALA A 72 17.67 -6.92 10.25
N SER A 73 17.03 -7.86 9.55
CA SER A 73 17.69 -9.09 9.06
C SER A 73 18.83 -8.80 8.07
N CYS A 74 18.80 -7.65 7.39
CA CYS A 74 19.86 -7.25 6.46
C CYS A 74 21.21 -7.02 7.18
N ASP A 75 21.20 -6.57 8.44
CA ASP A 75 22.43 -6.28 9.18
C ASP A 75 23.25 -7.54 9.47
N THR A 76 22.57 -8.69 9.58
CA THR A 76 23.19 -9.99 9.85
C THR A 76 23.52 -10.81 8.59
N ALA A 77 23.31 -10.26 7.40
CA ALA A 77 23.44 -11.02 6.16
C ALA A 77 24.90 -11.22 5.68
N ASP A 78 25.24 -12.43 5.23
CA ASP A 78 26.59 -12.81 4.79
C ASP A 78 27.14 -11.96 3.64
N GLN A 79 26.26 -11.46 2.76
CA GLN A 79 26.58 -10.63 1.61
C GLN A 79 26.82 -9.14 1.96
N GLY A 80 26.72 -8.78 3.24
CA GLY A 80 26.86 -7.44 3.75
C GLY A 80 25.55 -6.64 3.80
N PRO A 81 25.43 -5.68 4.73
CA PRO A 81 24.17 -5.02 5.07
C PRO A 81 23.56 -4.24 3.90
N LEU A 82 24.38 -3.51 3.14
CA LEU A 82 23.90 -2.70 2.03
C LEU A 82 23.43 -3.56 0.85
N GLN A 83 24.16 -4.61 0.51
CA GLN A 83 23.79 -5.51 -0.57
C GLN A 83 22.49 -6.26 -0.25
N ALA A 84 22.34 -6.71 1.00
CA ALA A 84 21.10 -7.31 1.47
C ALA A 84 19.91 -6.34 1.36
N LEU A 85 20.12 -5.06 1.72
CA LEU A 85 19.10 -4.03 1.59
C LEU A 85 18.69 -3.78 0.12
N TYR A 86 19.65 -3.77 -0.82
CA TYR A 86 19.33 -3.63 -2.24
C TYR A 86 18.55 -4.82 -2.78
N ASN A 87 18.91 -6.04 -2.36
CA ASN A 87 18.19 -7.26 -2.72
C ASN A 87 16.75 -7.22 -2.17
N LEU A 88 16.57 -6.72 -0.93
CA LEU A 88 15.26 -6.52 -0.33
C LEU A 88 14.43 -5.48 -1.10
N GLY A 89 15.03 -4.35 -1.48
CA GLY A 89 14.36 -3.34 -2.30
C GLY A 89 13.96 -3.88 -3.68
N GLU A 90 14.81 -4.71 -4.30
CA GLU A 90 14.45 -5.40 -5.54
C GLU A 90 13.26 -6.35 -5.34
N PHE A 91 13.25 -7.12 -4.25
CA PHE A 91 12.15 -8.01 -3.90
C PHE A 91 10.83 -7.25 -3.78
N TYR A 92 10.81 -6.13 -3.05
CA TYR A 92 9.60 -5.30 -2.90
C TYR A 92 9.15 -4.69 -4.22
N VAL A 93 10.07 -4.25 -5.07
CA VAL A 93 9.70 -3.71 -6.39
C VAL A 93 9.06 -4.78 -7.25
N LYS A 94 9.66 -5.98 -7.30
CA LYS A 94 9.18 -7.08 -8.12
C LYS A 94 7.84 -7.65 -7.65
N ASN A 95 7.67 -7.79 -6.34
CA ASN A 95 6.52 -8.49 -5.77
C ASN A 95 5.39 -7.58 -5.29
N LEU A 96 5.67 -6.33 -4.93
CA LEU A 96 4.64 -5.40 -4.47
C LEU A 96 4.30 -4.38 -5.58
N LEU A 97 5.30 -3.64 -6.07
CA LEU A 97 5.04 -2.50 -6.96
C LEU A 97 4.68 -2.91 -8.39
N LEU A 98 5.31 -3.96 -8.92
CA LEU A 98 5.02 -4.43 -10.28
C LEU A 98 3.62 -5.04 -10.42
N ILE A 99 2.98 -5.53 -9.35
CA ILE A 99 1.60 -6.02 -9.41
C ILE A 99 0.67 -4.88 -9.88
N PHE A 100 0.79 -3.70 -9.27
CA PHE A 100 0.01 -2.52 -9.64
C PHE A 100 0.34 -1.99 -11.04
N ARG A 101 1.54 -2.28 -11.56
CA ARG A 101 1.92 -1.92 -12.93
C ARG A 101 1.33 -2.88 -13.96
N LYS A 102 1.31 -4.19 -13.66
CA LYS A 102 0.79 -5.23 -14.57
C LYS A 102 -0.73 -5.19 -14.70
N THR A 103 -1.44 -4.70 -13.69
CA THR A 103 -2.91 -4.55 -13.72
C THR A 103 -3.40 -3.32 -14.49
N ARG A 104 -2.51 -2.47 -15.04
CA ARG A 104 -2.84 -1.40 -16.01
C ARG A 104 -3.22 -1.93 -17.41
N GLY A 105 -3.81 -3.12 -17.49
CA GLY A 105 -4.51 -3.55 -18.69
C GLY A 105 -5.81 -2.75 -18.87
N ARG A 106 -6.40 -2.82 -20.07
CA ARG A 106 -7.78 -2.37 -20.29
C ARG A 106 -8.66 -3.05 -19.25
N THR A 107 -9.36 -2.28 -18.42
CA THR A 107 -10.39 -2.80 -17.51
C THR A 107 -11.24 -3.78 -18.31
N PRO A 108 -11.38 -5.04 -17.89
CA PRO A 108 -12.18 -6.01 -18.62
C PRO A 108 -13.52 -5.38 -18.94
N VAL A 109 -13.97 -5.53 -20.19
CA VAL A 109 -15.30 -5.07 -20.59
C VAL A 109 -16.28 -5.64 -19.56
N PRO A 110 -17.15 -4.81 -18.95
CA PRO A 110 -18.15 -5.31 -18.02
C PRO A 110 -18.87 -6.51 -18.63
N SER A 111 -19.00 -7.60 -17.88
CA SER A 111 -19.76 -8.75 -18.37
C SER A 111 -21.23 -8.35 -18.56
N ASP A 112 -21.74 -8.53 -19.78
CA ASP A 112 -23.17 -8.43 -20.12
C ASP A 112 -23.91 -9.67 -19.61
N HIS A 113 -23.83 -9.93 -18.30
CA HIS A 113 -24.64 -10.96 -17.68
C HIS A 113 -26.03 -10.37 -17.38
N PRO A 114 -27.14 -11.02 -17.78
CA PRO A 114 -28.50 -10.48 -17.63
C PRO A 114 -28.92 -10.22 -16.17
N SER A 115 -28.21 -10.79 -15.19
CA SER A 115 -28.43 -10.48 -13.77
C SER A 115 -27.73 -9.20 -13.28
N ARG A 116 -26.92 -8.53 -14.11
CA ARG A 116 -26.20 -7.32 -13.75
C ARG A 116 -26.94 -6.09 -14.31
N PRO A 117 -27.46 -5.19 -13.48
CA PRO A 117 -28.00 -3.93 -13.98
C PRO A 117 -26.87 -3.14 -14.67
N SER A 118 -27.21 -2.47 -15.77
CA SER A 118 -26.23 -1.67 -16.51
C SER A 118 -25.62 -0.60 -15.61
N PHE A 119 -24.37 -0.24 -15.85
CA PHE A 119 -23.65 0.74 -15.03
C PHE A 119 -24.42 2.07 -14.93
N GLU A 120 -25.08 2.47 -16.02
CA GLU A 120 -25.91 3.68 -16.05
C GLU A 120 -27.15 3.57 -15.17
N VAL A 121 -27.80 2.40 -15.11
CA VAL A 121 -28.93 2.14 -14.19
C VAL A 121 -28.47 2.17 -12.74
N ALA A 122 -27.31 1.58 -12.43
CA ALA A 122 -26.75 1.64 -11.08
C ALA A 122 -26.37 3.07 -10.68
N LYS A 123 -25.81 3.85 -11.62
CA LYS A 123 -25.44 5.25 -11.39
C LYS A 123 -26.67 6.13 -11.18
N SER A 124 -27.73 5.96 -11.98
CA SER A 124 -28.99 6.69 -11.79
C SER A 124 -29.64 6.34 -10.46
N GLN A 125 -29.66 5.05 -10.09
CA GLN A 125 -30.18 4.59 -8.79
C GLN A 125 -29.43 5.21 -7.62
N VAL A 126 -28.09 5.21 -7.67
CA VAL A 126 -27.24 5.82 -6.61
C VAL A 126 -27.44 7.34 -6.53
N MET A 127 -27.58 8.02 -7.67
CA MET A 127 -27.86 9.46 -7.70
C MET A 127 -29.25 9.79 -7.11
N GLU A 128 -30.24 8.93 -7.34
CA GLU A 128 -31.60 9.06 -6.82
C GLU A 128 -31.65 8.77 -5.31
N ASP A 129 -30.92 7.74 -4.85
CA ASP A 129 -30.80 7.36 -3.44
C ASP A 129 -30.01 8.38 -2.59
N LEU A 130 -29.09 9.14 -3.19
CA LEU A 130 -28.34 10.21 -2.52
C LEU A 130 -29.21 11.41 -2.13
N GLN A 131 -30.44 11.54 -2.63
CA GLN A 131 -31.30 12.72 -2.43
C GLN A 131 -32.48 12.54 -1.47
N SER A 132 -32.63 11.41 -0.77
CA SER A 132 -33.69 11.33 0.25
C SER A 132 -33.27 10.59 1.52
N THR A 133 -33.49 11.25 2.66
CA THR A 133 -33.49 10.58 3.95
C THR A 133 -34.61 9.53 3.93
N PRO A 134 -34.33 8.24 4.13
CA PRO A 134 -35.33 7.20 4.02
C PRO A 134 -36.45 7.46 5.03
N ARG A 135 -37.67 7.65 4.53
CA ARG A 135 -38.84 8.01 5.35
C ARG A 135 -39.41 6.80 6.08
N ASN A 136 -39.20 5.60 5.53
CA ASN A 136 -39.73 4.34 6.05
C ASN A 136 -38.67 3.23 6.10
N HIS A 137 -38.90 2.24 6.95
CA HIS A 137 -38.00 1.10 7.18
C HIS A 137 -37.77 0.24 5.91
N SER A 138 -38.76 0.14 5.03
CA SER A 138 -38.64 -0.54 3.73
C SER A 138 -37.56 0.11 2.86
N ASP A 139 -37.55 1.43 2.84
CA ASP A 139 -36.71 2.23 1.95
C ASP A 139 -35.27 2.24 2.48
N ALA A 140 -35.12 2.30 3.82
CA ALA A 140 -33.83 2.12 4.48
C ALA A 140 -33.22 0.74 4.19
N LYS A 141 -34.04 -0.31 4.17
CA LYS A 141 -33.59 -1.67 3.84
C LYS A 141 -33.16 -1.79 2.38
N LEU A 142 -33.93 -1.20 1.46
CA LEU A 142 -33.57 -1.19 0.03
C LEU A 142 -32.28 -0.42 -0.22
N ALA A 143 -32.10 0.75 0.40
CA ALA A 143 -30.87 1.52 0.32
C ALA A 143 -29.66 0.74 0.89
N ALA A 144 -29.84 0.02 2.00
CA ALA A 144 -28.80 -0.83 2.56
C ALA A 144 -28.41 -1.99 1.62
N LEU A 145 -29.41 -2.63 0.99
CA LEU A 145 -29.15 -3.69 0.00
C LEU A 145 -28.42 -3.16 -1.24
N ALA A 146 -28.82 -1.98 -1.74
CA ALA A 146 -28.16 -1.34 -2.87
C ALA A 146 -26.68 -0.99 -2.54
N ARG A 147 -26.44 -0.44 -1.34
CA ARG A 147 -25.08 -0.17 -0.84
C ARG A 147 -24.21 -1.42 -0.80
N ASP A 148 -24.79 -2.55 -0.40
CA ASP A 148 -24.08 -3.81 -0.24
C ASP A 148 -24.10 -4.67 -1.54
N ASN A 149 -24.48 -4.07 -2.68
CA ASN A 149 -24.61 -4.75 -3.98
C ASN A 149 -25.48 -6.01 -3.94
N PHE A 150 -26.52 -6.01 -3.12
CA PHE A 150 -27.39 -7.16 -2.85
C PHE A 150 -26.64 -8.42 -2.40
N ARG A 151 -25.40 -8.27 -1.92
CA ARG A 151 -24.62 -9.37 -1.35
C ARG A 151 -24.88 -9.43 0.14
N LEU A 152 -25.05 -10.66 0.64
CA LEU A 152 -25.11 -10.89 2.08
C LEU A 152 -23.73 -10.61 2.68
N LEU A 153 -23.67 -9.74 3.70
CA LEU A 153 -22.49 -9.61 4.55
C LEU A 153 -22.22 -10.97 5.21
N PRO A 154 -20.99 -11.53 5.11
CA PRO A 154 -20.68 -12.77 5.82
C PRO A 154 -20.80 -12.51 7.32
N THR A 155 -21.67 -13.28 7.97
CA THR A 155 -21.80 -13.27 9.43
C THR A 155 -20.50 -13.81 10.02
N ALA A 156 -19.75 -12.98 10.74
CA ALA A 156 -18.69 -13.45 11.61
C ALA A 156 -19.34 -14.20 12.77
N VAL A 157 -19.40 -15.52 12.66
CA VAL A 157 -19.70 -16.39 13.81
C VAL A 157 -18.37 -16.59 14.53
N SER A 158 -18.21 -15.92 15.68
CA SER A 158 -17.16 -16.26 16.64
C SER A 158 -17.61 -17.47 17.46
N SER A 159 -16.97 -18.60 17.22
CA SER A 159 -16.91 -19.76 18.13
C SER A 159 -16.10 -19.47 19.37
#